data_AF-A0A963KUG2-F1
#
_entry.id   AF-A0A963KUG2-F1
#
_cell.length_a   1.000
_cell.length_b   1.000
_cell.length_c   1.000
_cell.angle_alpha   90.00
_cell.angle_beta   90.00
_cell.angle_gamma   90.00
#
_symmetry.space_group_name_H-M   'P 1'
#
loop_
_entity.id
_entity.type
_entity.pdbx_description
1 polymer ?
#
loop_
_entity_poly.entity_id
_entity_poly.type
_entity_poly.pdbx_seq_one_letter_code
_entity_poly.pdbx_strand_id
1 'polypeptide(L)'
;MTFHLRTLLAAIICALVVVSGSPAARAGQGECLAAIAVLEAASEGRDGMAAVIQVVRNRIRDGRFPDDACSVIAQPRQFQPVSEWPALARALRHPASFRSETLLGPSRSLEAAQQLVRGGSPDPTGGALYFVNPRFMDPSHCPWFASLKHTRTIGNHEFMTHYGKGEKRGAPALDCSSPEIGSRRGFSLASQFANGLFHPNGARTASRTPTRNQLEAWRRTGQLKQRQREIKKLFKPGWINLD
;
A
#
# COMPACT_ATOMS: atom_id res chain seq x y z
N MET A 1 38.84 10.32 -66.61
CA MET A 1 37.83 11.15 -65.93
C MET A 1 37.22 10.35 -64.78
N THR A 2 37.38 10.87 -63.58
CA THR A 2 37.01 10.32 -62.27
C THR A 2 35.50 10.28 -62.05
N PHE A 3 34.95 9.14 -61.60
CA PHE A 3 33.68 9.13 -60.85
C PHE A 3 33.77 8.14 -59.68
N HIS A 4 33.86 8.71 -58.48
CA HIS A 4 33.76 8.02 -57.20
C HIS A 4 32.33 7.55 -56.95
N LEU A 5 32.09 6.24 -56.84
CA LEU A 5 30.82 5.72 -56.33
C LEU A 5 30.94 5.57 -54.81
N ARG A 6 30.39 6.55 -54.10
CA ARG A 6 30.34 6.62 -52.63
C ARG A 6 29.38 5.56 -52.08
N THR A 7 29.85 4.82 -51.09
CA THR A 7 29.09 3.93 -50.21
C THR A 7 27.94 4.68 -49.52
N LEU A 8 26.70 4.28 -49.78
CA LEU A 8 25.53 4.71 -49.02
C LEU A 8 25.41 3.85 -47.75
N LEU A 9 25.90 4.37 -46.62
CA LEU A 9 25.53 3.90 -45.30
C LEU A 9 24.09 4.37 -45.01
N ALA A 10 23.12 3.46 -45.16
CA ALA A 10 21.78 3.67 -44.63
C ALA A 10 21.84 3.56 -43.10
N ALA A 11 21.96 4.70 -42.42
CA ALA A 11 21.79 4.77 -40.98
C ALA A 11 20.32 4.52 -40.65
N ILE A 12 19.99 3.28 -40.25
CA ILE A 12 18.70 2.94 -39.64
C ILE A 12 18.71 3.57 -38.25
N ILE A 13 18.20 4.80 -38.16
CA ILE A 13 17.83 5.41 -36.88
C ILE A 13 16.58 4.66 -36.41
N CYS A 14 16.80 3.60 -35.64
CA CYS A 14 15.75 2.94 -34.89
C CYS A 14 15.34 3.92 -33.78
N ALA A 15 14.37 4.79 -34.08
CA ALA A 15 13.77 5.66 -33.09
C ALA A 15 13.13 4.76 -32.02
N LEU A 16 13.77 4.69 -30.86
CA LEU A 16 13.17 4.10 -29.67
C LEU A 16 11.92 4.92 -29.37
N VAL A 17 10.75 4.40 -29.75
CA VAL A 17 9.48 4.95 -29.30
C VAL A 17 9.37 4.60 -27.83
N VAL A 18 9.85 5.49 -26.96
CA VAL A 18 9.51 5.46 -25.55
C VAL A 18 8.02 5.79 -25.50
N VAL A 19 7.18 4.75 -25.43
CA VAL A 19 5.75 4.89 -25.15
C VAL A 19 5.66 5.51 -23.75
N SER A 20 5.58 6.83 -23.74
CA SER A 20 5.37 7.60 -22.52
C SER A 20 3.89 7.51 -22.20
N GLY A 21 3.52 6.90 -21.07
CA GLY A 21 2.13 6.79 -20.64
C GLY A 21 1.36 8.11 -20.78
N SER A 22 0.14 8.02 -21.31
CA SER A 22 -0.70 9.16 -21.69
C SER A 22 -0.85 10.17 -20.54
N PRO A 23 -0.96 11.49 -20.81
CA PRO A 23 -1.18 12.51 -19.78
C PRO A 23 -2.39 12.22 -18.87
N ALA A 24 -3.44 11.61 -19.41
CA ALA A 24 -4.61 11.14 -18.67
C ALA A 24 -4.32 9.95 -17.72
N ALA A 25 -3.32 9.12 -18.02
CA ALA A 25 -2.82 8.07 -17.14
C ALA A 25 -1.89 8.63 -16.05
N ARG A 26 -1.30 9.82 -16.23
CA ARG A 26 -0.61 10.58 -15.16
C ARG A 26 -1.59 11.29 -14.22
N ALA A 27 -2.71 11.77 -14.74
CA ALA A 27 -3.79 12.32 -13.93
C ALA A 27 -4.40 11.22 -13.02
N GLY A 28 -4.47 11.49 -11.72
CA GLY A 28 -5.11 10.57 -10.76
C GLY A 28 -4.20 9.47 -10.17
N GLN A 29 -2.96 9.29 -10.63
CA GLN A 29 -2.05 8.29 -10.04
C GLN A 29 -1.83 8.51 -8.54
N GLY A 30 -1.73 9.78 -8.13
CA GLY A 30 -1.59 10.12 -6.72
C GLY A 30 -2.80 9.72 -5.87
N GLU A 31 -4.01 9.78 -6.45
CA GLU A 31 -5.25 9.36 -5.79
C GLU A 31 -5.32 7.83 -5.68
N CYS A 32 -4.91 7.10 -6.73
CA CYS A 32 -4.75 5.64 -6.69
C CYS A 32 -3.75 5.21 -5.61
N LEU A 33 -2.57 5.84 -5.56
CA LEU A 33 -1.53 5.56 -4.55
C LEU A 33 -2.02 5.86 -3.13
N ALA A 34 -2.66 7.01 -2.92
CA ALA A 34 -3.15 7.40 -1.60
C ALA A 34 -4.24 6.44 -1.12
N ALA A 35 -5.18 6.09 -2.00
CA ALA A 35 -6.25 5.18 -1.65
C ALA A 35 -5.72 3.79 -1.27
N ILE A 36 -4.83 3.22 -2.08
CA ILE A 36 -4.32 1.88 -1.80
C ILE A 36 -3.44 1.84 -0.55
N ALA A 37 -2.64 2.88 -0.30
CA ALA A 37 -1.81 2.96 0.89
C ALA A 37 -2.66 2.96 2.17
N VAL A 38 -3.77 3.72 2.18
CA VAL A 38 -4.70 3.73 3.30
C VAL A 38 -5.35 2.36 3.49
N LEU A 39 -5.87 1.77 2.42
CA LEU A 39 -6.59 0.50 2.49
C LEU A 39 -5.70 -0.68 2.91
N GLU A 40 -4.43 -0.68 2.50
CA GLU A 40 -3.49 -1.75 2.84
C GLU A 40 -2.80 -1.52 4.19
N ALA A 41 -2.50 -0.27 4.56
CA ALA A 41 -1.53 -0.02 5.62
C ALA A 41 -1.84 1.13 6.58
N ALA A 42 -3.09 1.65 6.61
CA ALA A 42 -3.43 2.68 7.59
C ALA A 42 -3.22 2.25 9.05
N SER A 43 -3.42 0.97 9.39
CA SER A 43 -3.17 0.43 10.73
C SER A 43 -1.69 0.43 11.12
N GLU A 44 -0.80 0.33 10.13
CA GLU A 44 0.65 0.32 10.29
C GLU A 44 1.24 1.74 10.40
N GLY A 45 0.40 2.76 10.17
CA GLY A 45 0.76 4.17 10.25
C GLY A 45 1.54 4.66 9.04
N ARG A 46 2.25 5.78 9.21
CA ARG A 46 2.92 6.49 8.11
C ARG A 46 3.96 5.63 7.39
N ASP A 47 4.72 4.81 8.12
CA ASP A 47 5.79 3.98 7.56
C ASP A 47 5.23 2.84 6.70
N GLY A 48 4.15 2.18 7.14
CA GLY A 48 3.48 1.16 6.34
C GLY A 48 2.83 1.72 5.09
N MET A 49 2.18 2.89 5.18
CA MET A 49 1.64 3.58 4.00
C MET A 49 2.76 3.99 3.02
N ALA A 50 3.88 4.49 3.53
CA ALA A 50 5.04 4.80 2.72
C ALA A 50 5.60 3.54 2.03
N ALA A 51 5.65 2.42 2.75
CA ALA A 51 6.11 1.14 2.21
C ALA A 51 5.25 0.64 1.05
N VAL A 52 3.91 0.69 1.17
CA VAL A 52 3.00 0.29 0.08
C VAL A 52 3.15 1.21 -1.15
N ILE A 53 3.25 2.52 -0.93
CA ILE A 53 3.50 3.49 -2.01
C ILE A 53 4.81 3.14 -2.75
N GLN A 54 5.85 2.79 -2.01
CA GLN A 54 7.15 2.48 -2.60
C GLN A 54 7.16 1.12 -3.31
N VAL A 55 6.43 0.11 -2.84
CA VAL A 55 6.22 -1.13 -3.60
C VAL A 55 5.59 -0.85 -4.97
N VAL A 56 4.54 -0.03 -5.03
CA VAL A 56 3.92 0.34 -6.32
C VAL A 56 4.91 1.07 -7.23
N ARG A 57 5.68 2.02 -6.68
CA ARG A 57 6.71 2.73 -7.45
C ARG A 57 7.86 1.83 -7.91
N ASN A 58 8.25 0.85 -7.10
CA ASN A 58 9.26 -0.13 -7.46
C ASN A 58 8.76 -1.02 -8.61
N ARG A 59 7.50 -1.46 -8.57
CA ARG A 59 6.87 -2.20 -9.66
C ARG A 59 6.88 -1.42 -10.98
N ILE A 60 6.48 -0.14 -10.95
CA ILE A 60 6.54 0.74 -12.13
C ILE A 60 7.95 0.78 -12.75
N ARG A 61 9.00 0.76 -11.93
CA ARG A 61 10.41 0.81 -12.38
C ARG A 61 10.96 -0.53 -12.85
N ASP A 62 10.36 -1.64 -12.44
CA ASP A 62 10.91 -2.99 -12.61
C ASP A 62 10.66 -3.57 -14.03
N GLY A 63 9.77 -2.95 -14.82
CA GLY A 63 9.52 -3.31 -16.22
C GLY A 63 8.71 -4.59 -16.44
N ARG A 64 8.57 -5.45 -15.43
CA ARG A 64 7.66 -6.62 -15.43
C ARG A 64 6.23 -6.27 -15.04
N PHE A 65 6.01 -5.06 -14.54
CA PHE A 65 4.71 -4.55 -14.12
C PHE A 65 4.30 -3.38 -15.04
N PRO A 66 3.01 -2.98 -15.01
CA PRO A 66 2.56 -1.77 -15.69
C PRO A 66 3.36 -0.53 -15.27
N ASP A 67 3.41 0.45 -16.16
CA ASP A 67 4.23 1.67 -16.04
C ASP A 67 3.51 2.84 -15.32
N ASP A 68 2.31 2.60 -14.78
CA ASP A 68 1.55 3.56 -13.98
C ASP A 68 0.95 2.96 -12.71
N ALA A 69 0.75 3.80 -11.70
CA ALA A 69 0.31 3.35 -10.39
C ALA A 69 -1.09 2.71 -10.40
N CYS A 70 -2.04 3.29 -11.14
CA CYS A 70 -3.42 2.80 -11.13
C CYS A 70 -3.50 1.43 -11.80
N SER A 71 -2.77 1.22 -12.90
CA SER A 71 -2.68 -0.07 -13.59
C SER A 71 -1.97 -1.12 -12.76
N VAL A 72 -0.88 -0.78 -12.05
CA VAL A 72 -0.22 -1.71 -11.10
C VAL A 72 -1.21 -2.15 -10.02
N ILE A 73 -1.98 -1.22 -9.46
CA ILE A 73 -2.96 -1.50 -8.39
C ILE A 73 -4.13 -2.32 -8.94
N ALA A 74 -4.57 -2.06 -10.17
CA ALA A 74 -5.69 -2.74 -10.80
C ALA A 74 -5.38 -4.18 -11.22
N GLN A 75 -4.12 -4.62 -11.15
CA GLN A 75 -3.75 -5.98 -11.50
C GLN A 75 -4.52 -7.01 -10.65
N PRO A 76 -5.13 -8.03 -11.26
CA PRO A 76 -5.94 -9.00 -10.55
C PRO A 76 -5.19 -9.67 -9.39
N ARG A 77 -5.85 -9.72 -8.22
CA ARG A 77 -5.36 -10.39 -7.00
C ARG A 77 -4.03 -9.84 -6.46
N GLN A 78 -3.58 -8.66 -6.88
CA GLN A 78 -2.36 -8.04 -6.34
C GLN A 78 -2.61 -7.29 -5.03
N PHE A 79 -3.82 -6.75 -4.88
CA PHE A 79 -4.25 -6.02 -3.70
C PHE A 79 -5.66 -6.50 -3.31
N GLN A 80 -5.82 -6.96 -2.06
CA GLN A 80 -7.08 -7.54 -1.59
C GLN A 80 -8.26 -6.54 -1.69
N PRO A 81 -8.12 -5.26 -1.31
CA PRO A 81 -9.20 -4.28 -1.38
C PRO A 81 -9.75 -4.08 -2.79
N VAL A 82 -8.93 -4.26 -3.83
CA VAL A 82 -9.39 -4.14 -5.23
C VAL A 82 -10.41 -5.22 -5.59
N SER A 83 -10.22 -6.42 -5.03
CA SER A 83 -11.14 -7.55 -5.24
C SER A 83 -12.39 -7.45 -4.37
N GLU A 84 -12.27 -6.85 -3.18
CA GLU A 84 -13.37 -6.73 -2.22
C GLU A 84 -14.26 -5.49 -2.45
N TRP A 85 -13.74 -4.43 -3.07
CA TRP A 85 -14.41 -3.13 -3.18
C TRP A 85 -14.67 -2.76 -4.66
N PRO A 86 -15.86 -3.06 -5.21
CA PRO A 86 -16.20 -2.73 -6.61
C PRO A 86 -16.05 -1.24 -6.96
N ALA A 87 -16.27 -0.35 -5.98
CA ALA A 87 -16.08 1.09 -6.15
C ALA A 87 -14.61 1.46 -6.42
N LEU A 88 -13.66 0.81 -5.72
CA LEU A 88 -12.23 0.99 -5.98
C LEU A 88 -11.86 0.44 -7.36
N ALA A 89 -12.29 -0.77 -7.69
CA ALA A 89 -12.01 -1.36 -9.00
C ALA A 89 -12.53 -0.48 -10.15
N ARG A 90 -13.72 0.13 -10.00
CA ARG A 90 -14.26 1.09 -10.96
C ARG A 90 -13.46 2.39 -11.02
N ALA A 91 -13.06 2.93 -9.86
CA ALA A 91 -12.26 4.14 -9.78
C ALA A 91 -10.90 3.99 -10.51
N LEU A 92 -10.24 2.84 -10.36
CA LEU A 92 -8.96 2.55 -11.01
C LEU A 92 -9.06 2.50 -12.54
N ARG A 93 -10.24 2.22 -13.12
CA ARG A 93 -10.48 2.28 -14.57
C ARG A 93 -10.70 3.70 -15.11
N HIS A 94 -10.99 4.65 -14.24
CA HIS A 94 -11.26 6.05 -14.61
C HIS A 94 -10.42 7.01 -13.76
N PRO A 95 -9.08 6.87 -13.75
CA PRO A 95 -8.21 7.54 -12.79
C PRO A 95 -8.26 9.07 -12.88
N ALA A 96 -8.46 9.64 -14.06
CA ALA A 96 -8.59 11.09 -14.25
C ALA A 96 -9.76 11.72 -13.47
N SER A 97 -10.81 10.95 -13.19
CA SER A 97 -11.98 11.38 -12.42
C SER A 97 -11.96 10.92 -10.95
N PHE A 98 -11.00 10.06 -10.60
CA PHE A 98 -10.94 9.46 -9.29
C PHE A 98 -10.38 10.45 -8.26
N ARG A 99 -11.04 10.50 -7.09
CA ARG A 99 -10.57 11.18 -5.89
C ARG A 99 -10.65 10.21 -4.72
N SER A 100 -9.53 9.96 -4.06
CA SER A 100 -9.44 9.02 -2.94
C SER A 100 -10.33 9.45 -1.78
N GLU A 101 -10.52 10.76 -1.59
CA GLU A 101 -11.42 11.32 -0.58
C GLU A 101 -12.90 11.01 -0.86
N THR A 102 -13.32 10.94 -2.12
CA THR A 102 -14.68 10.51 -2.47
C THR A 102 -14.93 9.05 -2.12
N LEU A 103 -13.91 8.19 -2.22
CA LEU A 103 -14.02 6.76 -1.88
C LEU A 103 -13.90 6.49 -0.38
N LEU A 104 -12.97 7.17 0.30
CA LEU A 104 -12.56 6.84 1.67
C LEU A 104 -13.09 7.84 2.71
N GLY A 105 -13.57 8.99 2.28
CA GLY A 105 -13.84 10.14 3.14
C GLY A 105 -12.56 10.84 3.62
N PRO A 106 -12.70 12.05 4.20
CA PRO A 106 -11.57 12.76 4.80
C PRO A 106 -11.08 12.02 6.05
N SER A 107 -9.77 11.79 6.10
CA SER A 107 -9.09 11.28 7.29
C SER A 107 -7.65 11.76 7.28
N ARG A 108 -7.02 11.95 8.45
CA ARG A 108 -5.59 12.28 8.45
C ARG A 108 -4.72 11.12 7.92
N SER A 109 -5.20 9.86 7.91
CA SER A 109 -4.45 8.76 7.28
C SER A 109 -4.40 8.97 5.77
N LEU A 110 -5.53 9.38 5.19
CA LEU A 110 -5.57 9.80 3.79
C LEU A 110 -4.72 11.05 3.54
N GLU A 111 -4.80 12.05 4.41
CA GLU A 111 -3.97 13.25 4.32
C GLU A 111 -2.47 12.90 4.35
N ALA A 112 -2.05 12.02 5.26
CA ALA A 112 -0.68 11.54 5.35
C ALA A 112 -0.26 10.76 4.10
N ALA A 113 -1.13 9.89 3.56
CA ALA A 113 -0.85 9.19 2.31
C ALA A 113 -0.69 10.18 1.14
N GLN A 114 -1.56 11.18 1.02
CA GLN A 114 -1.44 12.24 0.01
C GLN A 114 -0.17 13.08 0.18
N GLN A 115 0.28 13.32 1.42
CA GLN A 115 1.56 13.98 1.69
C GLN A 115 2.75 13.11 1.26
N LEU A 116 2.73 11.80 1.57
CA LEU A 116 3.78 10.85 1.16
C LEU A 116 3.87 10.72 -0.37
N VAL A 117 2.73 10.71 -1.05
CA VAL A 117 2.65 10.71 -2.51
C VAL A 117 3.31 11.96 -3.08
N ARG A 118 2.97 13.15 -2.56
CA ARG A 118 3.47 14.45 -3.05
C ARG A 118 4.95 14.71 -2.73
N GLY A 119 5.34 14.49 -1.48
CA GLY A 119 6.67 14.86 -1.00
C GLY A 119 7.79 13.94 -1.48
N GLY A 120 7.44 12.75 -1.97
CA GLY A 120 8.42 11.68 -2.13
C GLY A 120 8.83 11.15 -0.75
N SER A 121 9.09 9.85 -0.68
CA SER A 121 9.65 9.22 0.52
C SER A 121 10.84 8.38 0.09
N PRO A 122 11.94 8.35 0.87
CA PRO A 122 12.91 7.26 0.75
C PRO A 122 12.18 5.92 0.77
N ASP A 123 12.71 4.92 0.05
CA ASP A 123 12.14 3.57 0.06
C ASP A 123 12.45 2.87 1.39
N PRO A 124 11.47 2.70 2.30
CA PRO A 124 11.72 2.03 3.57
C PRO A 124 11.78 0.50 3.39
N THR A 125 11.41 -0.02 2.22
CA THR A 125 11.25 -1.46 1.97
C THR A 125 12.52 -2.13 1.46
N GLY A 126 13.51 -1.35 1.04
CA GLY A 126 14.74 -1.88 0.43
C GLY A 126 14.53 -2.49 -0.95
N GLY A 127 13.69 -1.88 -1.80
CA GLY A 127 13.44 -2.36 -3.17
C GLY A 127 12.41 -3.48 -3.25
N ALA A 128 11.48 -3.57 -2.30
CA ALA A 128 10.47 -4.61 -2.31
C ALA A 128 9.50 -4.44 -3.50
N LEU A 129 9.11 -5.58 -4.06
CA LEU A 129 8.08 -5.70 -5.09
C LEU A 129 6.84 -6.39 -4.56
N TYR A 130 6.95 -7.07 -3.42
CA TYR A 130 5.89 -7.85 -2.80
C TYR A 130 5.85 -7.53 -1.31
N PHE A 131 4.65 -7.62 -0.76
CA PHE A 131 4.45 -7.64 0.68
C PHE A 131 3.28 -8.57 1.01
N VAL A 132 3.25 -9.06 2.24
CA VAL A 132 2.17 -9.89 2.75
C VAL A 132 2.04 -9.72 4.26
N ASN A 133 0.82 -9.79 4.76
CA ASN A 133 0.59 -10.04 6.18
C ASN A 133 0.51 -11.56 6.38
N PRO A 134 1.52 -12.21 7.00
CA PRO A 134 1.56 -13.67 7.15
C PRO A 134 0.30 -14.23 7.83
N ARG A 135 -0.33 -13.42 8.68
CA ARG A 135 -1.53 -13.79 9.43
C ARG A 135 -2.82 -13.84 8.61
N PHE A 136 -2.91 -13.03 7.55
CA PHE A 136 -4.11 -12.91 6.71
C PHE A 136 -3.95 -13.49 5.32
N MET A 137 -2.76 -13.97 4.96
CA MET A 137 -2.55 -14.62 3.68
C MET A 137 -3.22 -15.98 3.61
N ASP A 138 -3.52 -16.41 2.38
CA ASP A 138 -3.80 -17.81 2.10
C ASP A 138 -2.51 -18.64 2.31
N PRO A 139 -2.52 -19.63 3.23
CA PRO A 139 -1.35 -20.47 3.49
C PRO A 139 -0.79 -21.18 2.25
N SER A 140 -1.63 -21.48 1.26
CA SER A 140 -1.21 -22.14 0.02
C SER A 140 -0.21 -21.32 -0.80
N HIS A 141 -0.18 -20.00 -0.61
CA HIS A 141 0.78 -19.11 -1.26
C HIS A 141 2.12 -19.00 -0.51
N CYS A 142 2.21 -19.51 0.72
CA CYS A 142 3.42 -19.37 1.55
C CYS A 142 4.69 -19.88 0.86
N PRO A 143 4.72 -21.07 0.20
CA PRO A 143 5.92 -21.57 -0.46
C PRO A 143 6.49 -20.59 -1.50
N TRP A 144 5.64 -19.88 -2.23
CA TRP A 144 6.08 -18.89 -3.21
C TRP A 144 6.73 -17.68 -2.52
N PHE A 145 6.06 -17.11 -1.51
CA PHE A 145 6.61 -15.99 -0.75
C PHE A 145 7.92 -16.38 -0.04
N ALA A 146 7.98 -17.56 0.57
CA ALA A 146 9.17 -18.07 1.24
C ALA A 146 10.38 -18.23 0.29
N SER A 147 10.13 -18.43 -1.01
CA SER A 147 11.18 -18.55 -2.03
C SER A 147 11.81 -17.20 -2.45
N LEU A 148 11.21 -16.07 -2.06
CA LEU A 148 11.69 -14.74 -2.38
C LEU A 148 12.81 -14.29 -1.42
N LYS A 149 13.45 -13.16 -1.75
CA LYS A 149 14.39 -12.48 -0.86
C LYS A 149 13.61 -11.57 0.07
N HIS A 150 13.66 -11.86 1.37
CA HIS A 150 13.17 -10.93 2.40
C HIS A 150 13.99 -9.66 2.38
N THR A 151 13.32 -8.51 2.46
CA THR A 151 13.99 -7.21 2.51
C THR A 151 13.78 -6.52 3.86
N ARG A 152 12.54 -6.43 4.33
CA ARG A 152 12.16 -5.71 5.56
C ARG A 152 10.89 -6.26 6.17
N THR A 153 10.75 -6.05 7.47
CA THR A 153 9.49 -6.16 8.21
C THR A 153 9.08 -4.76 8.65
N ILE A 154 7.88 -4.31 8.26
CA ILE A 154 7.35 -3.01 8.66
C ILE A 154 5.95 -3.23 9.20
N GLY A 155 5.79 -3.04 10.51
CA GLY A 155 4.55 -3.38 11.18
C GLY A 155 4.24 -4.87 11.03
N ASN A 156 3.03 -5.20 10.60
CA ASN A 156 2.59 -6.59 10.37
C ASN A 156 2.87 -7.12 8.95
N HIS A 157 3.61 -6.37 8.13
CA HIS A 157 3.93 -6.76 6.75
C HIS A 157 5.37 -7.22 6.61
N GLU A 158 5.53 -8.37 5.94
CA GLU A 158 6.81 -8.85 5.43
C GLU A 158 6.95 -8.39 3.99
N PHE A 159 8.09 -7.77 3.67
CA PHE A 159 8.40 -7.23 2.35
C PHE A 159 9.48 -8.06 1.67
N MET A 160 9.31 -8.31 0.37
CA MET A 160 10.19 -9.17 -0.40
C MET A 160 10.43 -8.66 -1.82
N THR A 161 11.50 -9.16 -2.42
CA THR A 161 11.83 -8.98 -3.83
C THR A 161 12.46 -10.24 -4.42
N HIS A 162 12.77 -10.22 -5.71
CA HIS A 162 13.52 -11.31 -6.33
C HIS A 162 15.00 -11.27 -5.96
N TYR A 163 15.61 -12.44 -5.94
CA TYR A 163 17.07 -12.54 -5.97
C TYR A 163 17.60 -12.02 -7.31
N GLY A 164 18.71 -11.29 -7.26
CA GLY A 164 19.46 -10.89 -8.45
C GLY A 164 20.09 -12.08 -9.16
N LYS A 165 20.51 -11.88 -10.41
CA LYS A 165 21.20 -12.91 -11.20
C LYS A 165 22.50 -13.33 -10.49
N GLY A 166 22.59 -14.61 -10.12
CA GLY A 166 23.76 -15.17 -9.41
C GLY A 166 23.83 -14.82 -7.92
N GLU A 167 22.83 -14.13 -7.37
CA GLU A 167 22.76 -13.85 -5.93
C GLU A 167 22.57 -15.16 -5.16
N LYS A 168 23.42 -15.40 -4.15
CA LYS A 168 23.28 -16.54 -3.25
C LYS A 168 21.98 -16.39 -2.46
N ARG A 169 21.15 -17.44 -2.47
CA ARG A 169 19.90 -17.47 -1.71
C ARG A 169 20.19 -17.49 -0.20
N GLY A 170 19.44 -16.67 0.54
CA GLY A 170 19.45 -16.64 2.00
C GLY A 170 18.44 -17.61 2.60
N ALA A 171 18.13 -17.41 3.88
CA ALA A 171 17.02 -18.09 4.55
C ALA A 171 15.68 -17.78 3.84
N PRO A 172 14.68 -18.68 3.94
CA PRO A 172 13.36 -18.43 3.40
C PRO A 172 12.77 -17.12 3.95
N ALA A 173 12.05 -16.38 3.09
CA ALA A 173 11.46 -15.11 3.51
C ALA A 173 10.28 -15.25 4.49
N LEU A 174 9.68 -16.44 4.59
CA LEU A 174 8.64 -16.80 5.54
C LEU A 174 8.87 -18.21 6.05
N ASP A 175 8.50 -18.46 7.31
CA ASP A 175 8.39 -19.80 7.88
C ASP A 175 6.97 -20.34 7.68
N CYS A 176 6.80 -21.20 6.67
CA CYS A 176 5.50 -21.80 6.37
C CYS A 176 5.03 -22.85 7.38
N SER A 177 5.88 -23.23 8.34
CA SER A 177 5.48 -24.09 9.47
C SER A 177 4.91 -23.29 10.65
N SER A 178 5.03 -21.96 10.62
CA SER A 178 4.53 -21.10 11.70
C SER A 178 3.01 -21.22 11.85
N PRO A 179 2.50 -21.42 13.08
CA PRO A 179 1.06 -21.48 13.35
C PRO A 179 0.35 -20.13 13.16
N GLU A 180 1.09 -19.06 12.87
CA GLU A 180 0.53 -17.75 12.56
C GLU A 180 0.12 -17.63 11.09
N ILE A 181 0.68 -18.46 10.18
CA ILE A 181 0.40 -18.40 8.75
C ILE A 181 -1.09 -18.65 8.47
N GLY A 182 -1.76 -17.66 7.90
CA GLY A 182 -3.20 -17.66 7.63
C GLY A 182 -4.09 -17.82 8.87
N SER A 183 -3.55 -17.64 10.07
CA SER A 183 -4.28 -17.87 11.31
C SER A 183 -4.93 -16.60 11.85
N ARG A 184 -6.26 -16.57 11.84
CA ARG A 184 -7.04 -15.54 12.56
C ARG A 184 -7.16 -15.84 14.06
N ARG A 185 -6.53 -16.90 14.58
CA ARG A 185 -6.68 -17.34 15.97
C ARG A 185 -6.10 -16.30 16.94
N GLY A 186 -6.96 -15.70 17.76
CA GLY A 186 -6.58 -14.57 18.63
C GLY A 186 -6.60 -13.20 17.93
N PHE A 187 -6.99 -13.12 16.65
CA PHE A 187 -7.18 -11.85 15.96
C PHE A 187 -8.59 -11.36 16.23
N SER A 188 -8.68 -10.28 16.99
CA SER A 188 -9.94 -9.59 17.21
C SER A 188 -9.79 -8.20 16.62
N LEU A 189 -10.54 -7.91 15.56
CA LEU A 189 -10.70 -6.55 15.04
C LEU A 189 -11.08 -5.60 16.18
N ALA A 190 -11.95 -6.02 17.10
CA ALA A 190 -12.23 -5.18 18.26
C ALA A 190 -11.03 -5.00 19.18
N SER A 191 -10.13 -5.98 19.33
CA SER A 191 -8.91 -5.79 20.13
C SER A 191 -7.92 -4.84 19.44
N GLN A 192 -7.79 -4.91 18.11
CA GLN A 192 -6.98 -3.97 17.33
C GLN A 192 -7.50 -2.54 17.47
N PHE A 193 -8.82 -2.37 17.42
CA PHE A 193 -9.46 -1.06 17.54
C PHE A 193 -9.76 -0.64 19.00
N ALA A 194 -9.64 -1.54 19.98
CA ALA A 194 -9.93 -1.30 21.40
C ALA A 194 -8.97 -0.32 22.05
N ASN A 195 -7.71 -0.36 21.64
CA ASN A 195 -6.62 0.33 22.30
C ASN A 195 -6.75 1.86 22.27
N GLY A 196 -7.62 2.45 21.43
CA GLY A 196 -7.84 3.89 21.41
C GLY A 196 -6.99 4.61 20.35
N LEU A 197 -7.32 5.86 20.07
CA LEU A 197 -6.71 6.67 18.98
C LEU A 197 -5.23 7.00 19.17
N PHE A 198 -4.74 6.97 20.41
CA PHE A 198 -3.39 7.43 20.78
C PHE A 198 -2.58 6.36 21.50
N HIS A 199 -3.09 5.13 21.56
CA HIS A 199 -2.36 4.04 22.19
C HIS A 199 -1.25 3.56 21.26
N PRO A 200 -0.05 3.24 21.77
CA PRO A 200 1.09 2.82 20.94
C PRO A 200 0.75 1.65 20.00
N ASN A 201 -0.09 0.73 20.48
CA ASN A 201 -0.57 -0.46 19.77
C ASN A 201 -2.05 -0.33 19.31
N GLY A 202 -2.61 0.88 19.29
CA GLY A 202 -3.96 1.13 18.79
C GLY A 202 -3.97 1.48 17.31
N ALA A 203 -5.15 1.41 16.70
CA ALA A 203 -5.31 1.86 15.32
C ALA A 203 -4.81 3.31 15.18
N ARG A 204 -3.74 3.50 14.41
CA ARG A 204 -3.15 4.80 14.08
C ARG A 204 -4.06 5.53 13.11
N THR A 205 -5.24 5.93 13.57
CA THR A 205 -6.03 6.91 12.83
C THR A 205 -5.40 8.23 13.13
N ALA A 206 -5.17 8.98 12.07
CA ALA A 206 -4.69 10.29 12.35
C ALA A 206 -5.91 11.16 12.80
N SER A 207 -7.16 10.96 12.39
CA SER A 207 -8.25 11.85 12.87
C SER A 207 -8.31 11.99 14.41
N ARG A 208 -8.63 13.19 14.92
CA ARG A 208 -8.95 13.39 16.36
C ARG A 208 -10.27 12.71 16.74
N THR A 209 -11.01 12.26 15.74
CA THR A 209 -12.33 11.63 15.84
C THR A 209 -12.21 10.13 15.64
N PRO A 210 -12.76 9.31 16.57
CA PRO A 210 -12.75 7.87 16.42
C PRO A 210 -13.58 7.43 15.21
N THR A 211 -13.06 6.45 14.48
CA THR A 211 -13.76 5.81 13.37
C THR A 211 -14.95 4.99 13.87
N ARG A 212 -15.90 4.69 12.98
CA ARG A 212 -17.04 3.81 13.28
C ARG A 212 -16.60 2.46 13.86
N ASN A 213 -15.56 1.85 13.29
CA ASN A 213 -15.02 0.56 13.76
C ASN A 213 -14.41 0.66 15.16
N GLN A 214 -13.82 1.80 15.53
CA GLN A 214 -13.34 2.05 16.89
C GLN A 214 -14.47 2.20 17.88
N LEU A 215 -15.50 2.99 17.54
CA LEU A 215 -16.67 3.14 18.41
C LEU A 215 -17.36 1.79 18.64
N GLU A 216 -17.55 1.00 17.59
CA GLU A 216 -18.13 -0.34 17.68
C GLU A 216 -17.25 -1.29 18.49
N ALA A 217 -15.94 -1.28 18.27
CA ALA A 217 -15.00 -2.06 19.06
C ALA A 217 -15.07 -1.69 20.55
N TRP A 218 -15.10 -0.39 20.87
CA TRP A 218 -15.19 0.08 22.26
C TRP A 218 -16.53 -0.26 22.90
N ARG A 219 -17.63 -0.27 22.13
CA ARG A 219 -18.93 -0.78 22.61
C ARG A 219 -18.83 -2.26 22.93
N ARG A 220 -18.29 -3.07 22.01
CA ARG A 220 -18.16 -4.51 22.16
C ARG A 220 -17.25 -4.93 23.31
N THR A 221 -16.19 -4.16 23.57
CA THR A 221 -15.25 -4.44 24.67
C THR A 221 -15.59 -3.72 25.97
N GLY A 222 -16.70 -2.97 26.03
CA GLY A 222 -17.10 -2.19 27.21
C GLY A 222 -16.24 -0.96 27.51
N GLN A 223 -15.28 -0.62 26.64
CA GLN A 223 -14.34 0.48 26.85
C GLN A 223 -14.88 1.86 26.42
N LEU A 224 -16.04 1.95 25.76
CA LEU A 224 -16.53 3.19 25.14
C LEU A 224 -16.51 4.39 26.08
N LYS A 225 -17.12 4.27 27.26
CA LYS A 225 -17.19 5.37 28.24
C LYS A 225 -15.80 5.81 28.72
N GLN A 226 -14.89 4.87 28.92
CA GLN A 226 -13.51 5.18 29.33
C GLN A 226 -12.78 5.94 28.22
N ARG A 227 -12.84 5.47 26.98
CA ARG A 227 -12.17 6.09 25.84
C ARG A 227 -12.71 7.48 25.53
N GLN A 228 -14.03 7.67 25.61
CA GLN A 228 -14.64 9.01 25.50
C GLN A 228 -14.11 9.99 26.57
N ARG A 229 -13.89 9.53 27.82
CA ARG A 229 -13.31 10.36 28.89
C ARG A 229 -11.84 10.71 28.62
N GLU A 230 -11.03 9.73 28.22
CA GLU A 230 -9.61 9.95 27.88
C GLU A 230 -9.48 10.99 26.75
N ILE A 231 -10.29 10.84 25.72
CA ILE A 231 -10.30 11.73 24.57
C ILE A 231 -10.75 13.15 24.96
N LYS A 232 -11.79 13.31 25.80
CA LYS A 232 -12.23 14.61 26.31
C LYS A 232 -11.17 15.34 27.15
N LYS A 233 -10.22 14.62 27.76
CA LYS A 233 -9.08 15.24 28.49
C LYS A 233 -8.00 15.76 27.55
N LEU A 234 -7.83 15.12 26.40
CA LEU A 234 -6.78 15.45 25.44
C LEU A 234 -7.15 16.62 24.52
N PHE A 235 -8.44 16.94 24.37
CA PHE A 235 -8.93 17.92 23.40
C PHE A 235 -10.06 18.78 23.97
N LYS A 236 -10.15 20.04 23.50
CA LYS A 236 -11.17 21.01 23.95
C LYS A 236 -12.58 20.59 23.53
N PRO A 237 -13.64 20.95 24.30
CA PRO A 237 -15.04 20.73 23.90
C PRO A 237 -15.35 21.27 22.49
N GLY A 238 -16.07 20.49 21.68
CA GLY A 238 -16.44 20.84 20.29
C GLY A 238 -15.42 20.42 19.21
N TRP A 239 -14.24 19.92 19.59
CA TRP A 239 -13.18 19.55 18.65
C TRP A 239 -13.27 18.10 18.15
N ILE A 240 -14.22 17.31 18.67
CA ILE A 240 -14.37 15.88 18.39
C ILE A 240 -15.84 15.50 18.40
N ASN A 241 -16.25 14.66 17.44
CA ASN A 241 -17.55 14.01 17.45
C ASN A 241 -17.41 12.61 18.11
N LEU A 242 -18.15 12.36 19.19
CA LEU A 242 -18.07 11.13 19.99
C LEU A 242 -19.38 10.35 20.04
N ASP A 243 -20.40 10.80 19.31
CA ASP A 243 -21.76 10.25 19.30
C ASP A 243 -21.96 9.21 18.19
#